data_AF-A0A451GG96-F1
#
_entry.id   AF-A0A451GG96-F1
#
_cell.length_a   1.000
_cell.length_b   1.000
_cell.length_c   1.000
_cell.angle_alpha   90.00
_cell.angle_beta   90.00
_cell.angle_gamma   90.00
#
_symmetry.space_group_name_H-M   'P 1'
#
loop_
_entity.id
_entity.type
_entity.pdbx_description
1 polymer ?
#
loop_
_entity_poly.entity_id
_entity_poly.type
_entity_poly.pdbx_seq_one_letter_code
_entity_poly.pdbx_strand_id
1 'polypeptide(L)'
;MSKAAKRRAKKAITLPGGMTAPNRATGRDRRHTNQREEDPRMTVAKARLRHAKANPAQLRAAAEDRSYSDQASRCIRLLAVNAEQAAQMQHVVDEYRLARRAYRHAIGLSDSPKNAAIAIIPEELVVPANPAEDIPPMDDRTPEQRERGATRRWMIWQGRIGLVSAHDRALIAGGIQGELQLIDEDGFTTTKGRAFTEALRHWVDVIEARRG
;
A
#
# COMPACT_ATOMS: atom_id res chain seq x y z
N MET A 1 -45.88 26.74 18.19
CA MET A 1 -44.49 26.77 18.70
C MET A 1 -43.49 26.92 17.56
N SER A 2 -42.58 27.91 17.61
CA SER A 2 -41.59 28.14 16.55
C SER A 2 -40.47 27.08 16.55
N LYS A 3 -39.76 26.91 15.42
CA LYS A 3 -38.59 26.02 15.30
C LYS A 3 -37.53 26.31 16.37
N ALA A 4 -37.36 27.57 16.77
CA ALA A 4 -36.42 27.97 17.82
C ALA A 4 -36.84 27.46 19.21
N ALA A 5 -38.14 27.45 19.51
CA ALA A 5 -38.68 26.91 20.77
C ALA A 5 -38.46 25.39 20.88
N LYS A 6 -38.71 24.65 19.79
CA LYS A 6 -38.43 23.19 19.73
C LYS A 6 -36.95 22.87 19.94
N ARG A 7 -36.05 23.70 19.42
CA ARG A 7 -34.60 23.51 19.52
C ARG A 7 -34.05 23.82 20.92
N ARG A 8 -34.68 24.74 21.66
CA ARG A 8 -34.38 25.00 23.08
C ARG A 8 -34.89 23.87 23.98
N ALA A 9 -36.07 23.34 23.72
CA ALA A 9 -36.63 22.19 24.45
C ALA A 9 -35.75 20.93 24.33
N LYS A 10 -35.16 20.65 23.16
CA LYS A 10 -34.24 19.53 22.95
C LYS A 10 -32.90 19.62 23.72
N LYS A 11 -32.55 20.78 24.28
CA LYS A 11 -31.31 21.02 25.02
C LYS A 11 -31.49 21.04 26.54
N ALA A 12 -32.68 20.76 27.04
CA ALA A 12 -32.97 20.68 28.46
C ALA A 12 -33.34 19.24 28.84
N ILE A 13 -32.93 18.81 30.03
CA ILE A 13 -33.33 17.52 30.61
C ILE A 13 -34.45 17.82 31.62
N THR A 14 -35.53 17.06 31.56
CA THR A 14 -36.65 17.16 32.51
C THR A 14 -36.37 16.25 33.70
N LEU A 15 -36.42 16.81 34.91
CA LEU A 15 -36.24 16.08 36.17
C LEU A 15 -37.59 15.65 36.76
N PRO A 16 -37.63 14.62 37.62
CA PRO A 16 -38.84 14.24 38.35
C PRO A 16 -39.33 15.44 39.18
N GLY A 17 -40.60 15.81 39.03
CA GLY A 17 -41.17 17.04 39.62
C GLY A 17 -41.33 18.23 38.66
N GLY A 18 -41.06 18.05 37.36
CA GLY A 18 -41.40 19.03 36.32
C GLY A 18 -40.40 20.17 36.14
N MET A 19 -39.29 20.15 36.88
CA MET A 19 -38.21 21.12 36.72
C MET A 19 -37.31 20.77 35.52
N THR A 20 -36.78 21.78 34.84
CA THR A 20 -35.86 21.60 33.70
C THR A 20 -34.47 22.13 34.01
N ALA A 21 -33.44 21.32 33.72
CA ALA A 21 -32.03 21.71 33.85
C ALA A 21 -31.34 21.75 32.47
N PRO A 22 -30.33 22.62 32.27
CA PRO A 22 -29.57 22.68 31.03
C PRO A 22 -28.75 21.39 30.81
N ASN A 23 -28.87 20.78 29.64
CA ASN A 23 -28.09 19.61 29.26
C ASN A 23 -26.63 20.02 28.98
N ARG A 24 -25.69 19.59 29.81
CA ARG A 24 -24.26 19.87 29.61
C ARG A 24 -23.75 18.96 28.49
N ALA A 25 -23.30 19.56 27.39
CA ALA A 25 -22.77 18.82 26.25
C ALA A 25 -21.62 17.90 26.69
N THR A 26 -21.86 16.59 26.63
CA THR A 26 -20.83 15.56 26.88
C THR A 26 -19.94 15.44 25.64
N GLY A 27 -18.63 15.28 25.86
CA GLY A 27 -17.57 15.43 24.85
C GLY A 27 -17.61 14.50 23.62
N ARG A 28 -18.66 13.70 23.45
CA ARG A 28 -18.89 12.85 22.26
C ARG A 28 -19.25 13.67 21.02
N ASP A 29 -19.98 14.78 21.20
CA ASP A 29 -20.41 15.66 20.10
C ASP A 29 -19.30 16.58 19.55
N ARG A 30 -18.12 16.62 20.18
CA ARG A 30 -17.00 17.45 19.70
C ARG A 30 -16.18 16.78 18.60
N ARG A 31 -16.29 15.46 18.42
CA ARG A 31 -15.37 14.69 17.56
C ARG A 31 -15.85 14.40 16.15
N HIS A 32 -17.16 14.39 15.88
CA HIS A 32 -17.68 13.90 14.58
C HIS A 32 -18.19 14.98 13.63
N THR A 33 -18.49 16.19 14.09
CA THR A 33 -19.22 17.18 13.28
C THR A 33 -18.35 18.25 12.61
N ASN A 34 -17.07 18.37 12.98
CA ASN A 34 -16.16 19.42 12.50
C ASN A 34 -14.76 18.92 12.11
N GLN A 35 -14.58 17.62 11.86
CA GLN A 35 -13.34 17.19 11.23
C GLN A 35 -13.39 17.66 9.78
N ARG A 36 -12.44 18.52 9.38
CA ARG A 36 -12.16 18.73 7.96
C ARG A 36 -11.96 17.33 7.37
N GLU A 37 -12.69 17.04 6.32
CA GLU A 37 -12.51 15.84 5.51
C GLU A 37 -11.08 15.93 4.94
N GLU A 38 -10.10 15.42 5.68
CA GLU A 38 -8.74 15.32 5.17
C GLU A 38 -8.79 14.30 4.05
N ASP A 39 -8.35 14.70 2.85
CA ASP A 39 -8.22 13.80 1.71
C ASP A 39 -7.52 12.51 2.19
N PRO A 40 -8.14 11.33 2.06
CA PRO A 40 -7.54 10.07 2.53
C PRO A 40 -6.16 9.82 1.92
N ARG A 41 -5.87 10.37 0.73
CA ARG A 41 -4.54 10.32 0.10
C ARG A 41 -3.50 11.09 0.92
N MET A 42 -3.89 12.22 1.52
CA MET A 42 -3.04 13.03 2.39
C MET A 42 -2.74 12.35 3.73
N THR A 43 -3.67 11.54 4.24
CA THR A 43 -3.45 10.75 5.46
C THR A 43 -2.40 9.66 5.24
N VAL A 44 -2.50 8.92 4.13
CA VAL A 44 -1.51 7.90 3.74
C VAL A 44 -0.16 8.54 3.45
N ALA A 45 -0.15 9.68 2.76
CA ALA A 45 1.06 10.47 2.51
C ALA A 45 1.75 10.91 3.80
N LYS A 46 1.02 11.54 4.73
CA LYS A 46 1.53 11.95 6.05
C LYS A 46 2.12 10.76 6.81
N ALA A 47 1.49 9.59 6.75
CA ALA A 47 1.99 8.37 7.38
C ALA A 47 3.32 7.91 6.76
N ARG A 48 3.41 7.84 5.42
CA ARG A 48 4.66 7.49 4.69
C ARG A 48 5.80 8.45 5.03
N LEU A 49 5.50 9.73 5.19
CA LEU A 49 6.47 10.78 5.45
C LEU A 49 7.01 10.79 6.89
N ARG A 50 6.16 10.46 7.87
CA ARG A 50 6.64 10.20 9.24
C ARG A 50 7.68 9.07 9.26
N HIS A 51 7.46 8.05 8.44
CA HIS A 51 8.44 6.96 8.27
C HIS A 51 9.67 7.36 7.46
N ALA A 52 9.61 8.42 6.64
CA ALA A 52 10.70 8.85 5.76
C ALA A 52 11.47 10.09 6.26
N LYS A 53 11.06 10.73 7.37
CA LYS A 53 11.66 11.96 7.94
C LYS A 53 11.89 13.10 6.91
N ALA A 54 11.04 13.20 5.88
CA ALA A 54 11.21 14.16 4.77
C ALA A 54 10.51 15.51 5.03
N ASN A 55 11.02 16.57 4.38
CA ASN A 55 10.58 17.97 4.54
C ASN A 55 9.21 18.23 3.85
N PRO A 56 8.41 19.26 4.23
CA PRO A 56 7.09 19.49 3.67
C PRO A 56 7.00 19.68 2.14
N ALA A 57 7.99 20.29 1.51
CA ALA A 57 8.00 20.41 0.04
C ALA A 57 8.20 19.04 -0.65
N GLN A 58 8.89 18.11 0.03
CA GLN A 58 9.01 16.71 -0.37
C GLN A 58 7.71 15.92 -0.08
N LEU A 59 6.71 16.49 0.66
CA LEU A 59 5.43 15.85 0.99
C LEU A 59 4.65 15.46 -0.27
N ARG A 60 4.47 16.37 -1.23
CA ARG A 60 3.64 16.10 -2.41
C ARG A 60 4.32 15.11 -3.36
N ALA A 61 5.60 15.35 -3.65
CA ALA A 61 6.38 14.47 -4.51
C ALA A 61 6.47 13.03 -3.94
N ALA A 62 6.73 12.85 -2.65
CA ALA A 62 6.82 11.52 -2.04
C ALA A 62 5.46 10.88 -1.72
N ALA A 63 4.39 11.68 -1.59
CA ALA A 63 3.02 11.18 -1.45
C ALA A 63 2.53 10.46 -2.72
N GLU A 64 2.83 11.06 -3.86
CA GLU A 64 2.45 10.58 -5.19
C GLU A 64 3.38 9.46 -5.65
N ASP A 65 4.60 9.42 -5.12
CA ASP A 65 5.60 8.43 -5.49
C ASP A 65 5.44 7.13 -4.70
N ARG A 66 4.88 6.12 -5.38
CA ARG A 66 4.68 4.76 -4.86
C ARG A 66 6.00 4.16 -4.34
N SER A 67 7.16 4.61 -4.80
CA SER A 67 8.47 4.13 -4.33
C SER A 67 8.80 4.44 -2.87
N TYR A 68 8.02 5.26 -2.16
CA TYR A 68 8.17 5.46 -0.71
C TYR A 68 7.30 4.51 0.15
N SER A 69 6.59 3.56 -0.46
CA SER A 69 5.65 2.70 0.28
C SER A 69 6.31 1.65 1.17
N ASP A 70 7.54 1.24 0.87
CA ASP A 70 8.25 0.20 1.61
C ASP A 70 9.77 0.45 1.70
N GLN A 71 10.43 -0.27 2.61
CA GLN A 71 11.87 -0.10 2.85
C GLN A 71 12.71 -0.53 1.63
N ALA A 72 12.28 -1.51 0.85
CA ALA A 72 13.03 -1.98 -0.31
C ALA A 72 13.07 -0.93 -1.42
N SER A 73 11.91 -0.36 -1.78
CA SER A 73 11.81 0.71 -2.77
C SER A 73 12.57 1.97 -2.35
N ARG A 74 12.51 2.32 -1.06
CA ARG A 74 13.33 3.42 -0.52
C ARG A 74 14.83 3.11 -0.60
N CYS A 75 15.23 1.88 -0.28
CA CYS A 75 16.63 1.46 -0.29
C CYS A 75 17.19 1.47 -1.72
N ILE A 76 16.42 0.99 -2.70
CA ILE A 76 16.75 1.07 -4.13
C ILE A 76 17.02 2.51 -4.54
N ARG A 77 16.15 3.45 -4.17
CA ARG A 77 16.34 4.86 -4.53
C ARG A 77 17.56 5.51 -3.90
N LEU A 78 17.83 5.20 -2.63
CA LEU A 78 18.96 5.79 -1.92
C LEU A 78 20.31 5.28 -2.43
N LEU A 79 20.34 4.05 -2.95
CA LEU A 79 21.58 3.38 -3.34
C LEU A 79 21.76 3.21 -4.84
N ALA A 80 20.72 3.41 -5.67
CA ALA A 80 20.87 3.35 -7.12
C ALA A 80 21.88 4.39 -7.61
N VAL A 81 22.67 4.02 -8.62
CA VAL A 81 23.67 4.92 -9.23
C VAL A 81 22.99 6.05 -9.99
N ASN A 82 21.87 5.76 -10.66
CA ASN A 82 21.08 6.72 -11.42
C ASN A 82 19.59 6.33 -11.42
N ALA A 83 18.75 7.24 -11.96
CA ALA A 83 17.30 7.05 -11.99
C ALA A 83 16.85 5.87 -12.87
N GLU A 84 17.59 5.58 -13.94
CA GLU A 84 17.28 4.46 -14.84
C GLU A 84 17.49 3.11 -14.15
N GLN A 85 18.63 2.93 -13.48
CA GLN A 85 18.91 1.74 -12.69
C GLN A 85 17.89 1.57 -11.56
N ALA A 86 17.50 2.67 -10.89
CA ALA A 86 16.44 2.63 -9.88
C ALA A 86 15.12 2.13 -10.47
N ALA A 87 14.74 2.62 -11.65
CA ALA A 87 13.51 2.20 -12.33
C ALA A 87 13.54 0.73 -12.77
N GLN A 88 14.67 0.25 -13.29
CA GLN A 88 14.85 -1.16 -13.67
C GLN A 88 14.75 -2.10 -12.46
N MET A 89 15.49 -1.78 -11.38
CA MET A 89 15.42 -2.54 -10.12
C MET A 89 14.00 -2.55 -9.55
N GLN A 90 13.33 -1.39 -9.54
CA GLN A 90 11.95 -1.27 -9.05
C GLN A 90 10.97 -2.09 -9.91
N HIS A 91 11.10 -2.05 -11.23
CA HIS A 91 10.27 -2.82 -12.14
C HIS A 91 10.40 -4.34 -11.90
N VAL A 92 11.62 -4.84 -11.72
CA VAL A 92 11.87 -6.26 -11.39
C VAL A 92 11.23 -6.65 -10.06
N VAL A 93 11.36 -5.81 -9.03
CA VAL A 93 10.73 -6.04 -7.72
C VAL A 93 9.20 -6.05 -7.84
N ASP A 94 8.61 -5.12 -8.58
CA ASP A 94 7.16 -5.02 -8.73
C ASP A 94 6.58 -6.20 -9.52
N GLU A 95 7.22 -6.61 -10.61
CA GLU A 95 6.83 -7.80 -11.37
C GLU A 95 6.96 -9.09 -10.53
N TYR A 96 8.03 -9.20 -9.74
CA TYR A 96 8.20 -10.33 -8.83
C TYR A 96 7.11 -10.38 -7.76
N ARG A 97 6.81 -9.24 -7.11
CA ARG A 97 5.73 -9.11 -6.13
C ARG A 97 4.37 -9.45 -6.74
N LEU A 98 4.08 -8.94 -7.94
CA LEU A 98 2.85 -9.21 -8.66
C LEU A 98 2.70 -10.70 -8.98
N ALA A 99 3.76 -11.33 -9.52
CA ALA A 99 3.76 -12.76 -9.82
C ALA A 99 3.54 -13.63 -8.57
N ARG A 100 4.24 -13.29 -7.47
CA ARG A 100 4.07 -13.97 -6.17
C ARG A 100 2.64 -13.86 -5.65
N ARG A 101 2.10 -12.64 -5.63
CA ARG A 101 0.75 -12.37 -5.12
C ARG A 101 -0.30 -13.12 -5.94
N ALA A 102 -0.18 -13.07 -7.27
CA ALA A 102 -1.08 -13.79 -8.17
C ALA A 102 -1.03 -15.31 -7.93
N TYR A 103 0.18 -15.86 -7.78
CA TYR A 103 0.35 -17.29 -7.49
C TYR A 103 -0.22 -17.68 -6.13
N ARG A 104 0.09 -16.92 -5.07
CA ARG A 104 -0.43 -17.19 -3.72
C ARG A 104 -1.94 -17.16 -3.69
N HIS A 105 -2.56 -16.17 -4.34
CA HIS A 105 -4.01 -16.13 -4.50
C HIS A 105 -4.54 -17.36 -5.25
N ALA A 106 -3.89 -17.78 -6.32
CA ALA A 106 -4.29 -18.94 -7.10
C ALA A 106 -4.26 -20.25 -6.28
N ILE A 107 -3.31 -20.40 -5.36
CA ILE A 107 -3.24 -21.56 -4.43
C ILE A 107 -3.99 -21.34 -3.11
N GLY A 108 -4.83 -20.31 -3.01
CA GLY A 108 -5.65 -20.03 -1.82
C GLY A 108 -4.90 -19.47 -0.62
N LEU A 109 -3.67 -19.00 -0.78
CA LEU A 109 -2.89 -18.33 0.27
C LEU A 109 -3.07 -16.81 0.20
N SER A 110 -3.42 -16.19 1.33
CA SER A 110 -3.37 -14.73 1.47
C SER A 110 -1.93 -14.25 1.73
N ASP A 111 -1.54 -13.11 1.13
CA ASP A 111 -0.27 -12.45 1.40
C ASP A 111 -0.23 -11.73 2.77
N SER A 112 -1.40 -11.43 3.35
CA SER A 112 -1.48 -10.83 4.69
C SER A 112 -2.63 -11.44 5.49
N PRO A 113 -2.38 -11.97 6.70
CA PRO A 113 -3.44 -12.52 7.54
C PRO A 113 -4.49 -11.47 7.92
N LYS A 114 -4.12 -10.18 7.91
CA LYS A 114 -5.03 -9.06 8.25
C LYS A 114 -6.04 -8.70 7.16
N ASN A 115 -5.84 -9.18 5.92
CA ASN A 115 -6.72 -8.87 4.79
C ASN A 115 -7.71 -10.01 4.48
N ALA A 116 -7.71 -11.08 5.27
CA ALA A 116 -8.53 -12.27 5.04
C ALA A 116 -10.04 -12.06 5.29
N ALA A 117 -10.44 -10.92 5.87
CA ALA A 117 -11.82 -10.63 6.23
C ALA A 117 -12.18 -9.16 5.94
N ILE A 118 -12.19 -8.76 4.67
CA ILE A 118 -13.00 -7.62 4.27
C ILE A 118 -14.31 -8.21 3.77
N ALA A 119 -15.36 -8.10 4.59
CA ALA A 119 -16.71 -8.40 4.14
C ALA A 119 -17.02 -7.44 2.98
N ILE A 120 -17.13 -7.97 1.76
CA ILE A 120 -17.56 -7.19 0.61
C ILE A 120 -19.02 -6.85 0.85
N ILE A 121 -19.29 -5.61 1.25
CA ILE A 121 -20.63 -5.05 1.17
C ILE A 121 -20.87 -4.83 -0.32
N PRO A 122 -21.90 -5.43 -0.93
CA PRO A 122 -22.21 -5.18 -2.33
C PRO A 122 -22.60 -3.70 -2.47
N GLU A 123 -21.66 -2.88 -2.95
CA GLU A 123 -21.93 -1.55 -3.45
C GLU A 123 -22.57 -1.65 -4.83
N GLU A 124 -23.53 -0.78 -5.09
CA GLU A 124 -24.20 -0.67 -6.37
C GLU A 124 -23.18 -0.28 -7.44
N LEU A 125 -23.02 -1.12 -8.46
CA LEU A 125 -22.02 -0.93 -9.50
C LEU A 125 -22.44 0.24 -10.39
N VAL A 126 -21.98 1.45 -10.09
CA VAL A 126 -22.18 2.62 -10.95
C VAL A 126 -21.30 2.45 -12.18
N VAL A 127 -21.89 2.03 -13.29
CA VAL A 127 -21.21 2.01 -14.59
C VAL A 127 -21.02 3.47 -15.02
N PRO A 128 -19.78 3.93 -15.26
CA PRO A 128 -19.54 5.30 -15.71
C PRO A 128 -20.23 5.54 -17.05
N ALA A 129 -20.76 6.74 -17.24
CA ALA A 129 -21.55 7.14 -18.41
C ALA A 129 -20.79 7.04 -19.75
N ASN A 130 -19.46 6.85 -19.71
CA ASN A 130 -18.61 6.72 -20.89
C ASN A 130 -17.71 5.48 -20.77
N PRO A 131 -18.18 4.30 -21.22
CA PRO A 131 -17.51 3.02 -20.98
C PRO A 131 -16.22 2.79 -21.78
N ALA A 132 -15.91 3.65 -22.76
CA ALA A 132 -14.82 3.42 -23.70
C ALA A 132 -13.43 3.87 -23.21
N GLU A 133 -13.35 4.78 -22.24
CA GLU A 133 -12.06 5.39 -21.84
C GLU A 133 -11.56 4.96 -20.44
N ASP A 134 -12.46 4.55 -19.54
CA ASP A 134 -12.13 4.30 -18.13
C ASP A 134 -12.38 2.85 -17.66
N ILE A 135 -12.81 1.94 -18.54
CA ILE A 135 -13.03 0.53 -18.18
C ILE A 135 -11.76 -0.27 -18.54
N PRO A 136 -11.03 -0.81 -17.55
CA PRO A 136 -9.95 -1.75 -17.83
C PRO A 136 -10.49 -2.92 -18.67
N PRO A 137 -9.74 -3.43 -19.65
CA PRO A 137 -10.18 -4.56 -20.46
C PRO A 137 -10.61 -5.70 -19.53
N MET A 138 -11.84 -6.18 -19.71
CA MET A 138 -12.38 -7.25 -18.89
C MET A 138 -11.56 -8.52 -19.14
N ASP A 139 -11.03 -9.11 -18.06
CA ASP A 139 -10.27 -10.36 -18.14
C ASP A 139 -11.23 -11.50 -18.49
N ASP A 140 -11.21 -11.91 -19.76
CA ASP A 140 -12.05 -12.95 -20.35
C ASP A 140 -11.58 -14.37 -20.03
N ARG A 141 -10.43 -14.52 -19.36
CA ARG A 141 -9.86 -15.82 -19.00
C ARG A 141 -10.72 -16.53 -17.96
N THR A 142 -10.87 -17.84 -18.12
CA THR A 142 -11.50 -18.70 -17.09
C THR A 142 -10.65 -18.74 -15.81
N PRO A 143 -11.23 -19.09 -14.64
CA PRO A 143 -10.47 -19.25 -13.40
C PRO A 143 -9.23 -20.16 -13.55
N GLU A 144 -9.37 -21.29 -14.25
CA GLU A 144 -8.29 -22.27 -14.47
C GLU A 144 -7.20 -21.72 -15.39
N GLN A 145 -7.55 -20.88 -16.37
CA GLN A 145 -6.58 -20.21 -17.22
C GLN A 145 -5.80 -19.15 -16.44
N ARG A 146 -6.46 -18.42 -15.53
CA ARG A 146 -5.81 -17.44 -14.64
C ARG A 146 -4.85 -18.12 -13.68
N GLU A 147 -5.26 -19.22 -13.05
CA GLU A 147 -4.42 -20.02 -12.15
C GLU A 147 -3.20 -20.58 -12.88
N ARG A 148 -3.39 -21.25 -14.02
CA ARG A 148 -2.26 -21.76 -14.82
C ARG A 148 -1.30 -20.64 -15.23
N GLY A 149 -1.84 -19.48 -15.62
CA GLY A 149 -1.05 -18.30 -15.95
C GLY A 149 -0.22 -17.77 -14.77
N ALA A 150 -0.83 -17.69 -13.57
CA ALA A 150 -0.18 -17.25 -12.35
C ALA A 150 0.95 -18.22 -11.94
N THR A 151 0.66 -19.52 -11.94
CA THR A 151 1.65 -20.57 -11.64
C THR A 151 2.82 -20.55 -12.62
N ARG A 152 2.55 -20.48 -13.93
CA ARG A 152 3.60 -20.39 -14.95
C ARG A 152 4.48 -19.15 -14.74
N ARG A 153 3.86 -17.98 -14.54
CA ARG A 153 4.59 -16.72 -14.31
C ARG A 153 5.47 -16.82 -13.06
N TRP A 154 4.94 -17.41 -11.98
CA TRP A 154 5.71 -17.61 -10.76
C TRP A 154 6.89 -18.55 -10.95
N MET A 155 6.71 -19.67 -11.66
CA MET A 155 7.80 -20.61 -11.95
C MET A 155 8.92 -19.97 -12.78
N ILE A 156 8.60 -19.07 -13.71
CA ILE A 156 9.61 -18.28 -14.44
C ILE A 156 10.44 -17.45 -13.46
N TRP A 157 9.80 -16.77 -12.52
CA TRP A 157 10.49 -15.97 -11.50
C TRP A 157 11.30 -16.83 -10.52
N GLN A 158 10.81 -18.02 -10.15
CA GLN A 158 11.58 -19.00 -9.37
C GLN A 158 12.82 -19.47 -10.14
N GLY A 159 12.71 -19.73 -11.44
CA GLY A 159 13.85 -20.04 -12.30
C GLY A 159 14.86 -18.90 -12.35
N ARG A 160 14.40 -17.66 -12.54
CA ARG A 160 15.26 -16.46 -12.59
C ARG A 160 16.00 -16.19 -11.29
N ILE A 161 15.31 -16.23 -10.15
CA ILE A 161 15.95 -16.04 -8.83
C ILE A 161 16.82 -17.26 -8.44
N GLY A 162 16.61 -18.40 -9.09
CA GLY A 162 17.44 -19.60 -8.98
C GLY A 162 18.86 -19.42 -9.51
N LEU A 163 19.09 -18.42 -10.38
CA LEU A 163 20.38 -18.17 -11.03
C LEU A 163 21.37 -17.39 -10.18
N VAL A 164 20.88 -16.68 -9.16
CA VAL A 164 21.74 -15.99 -8.20
C VAL A 164 22.10 -16.92 -7.04
N SER A 165 23.17 -16.55 -6.33
CA SER A 165 23.65 -17.30 -5.18
C SER A 165 22.55 -17.48 -4.12
N ALA A 166 22.65 -18.53 -3.31
CA ALA A 166 21.70 -18.77 -2.22
C ALA A 166 21.66 -17.58 -1.23
N HIS A 167 22.81 -16.92 -1.03
CA HIS A 167 22.93 -15.74 -0.20
C HIS A 167 22.14 -14.55 -0.78
N ASP A 168 22.37 -14.22 -2.06
CA ASP A 168 21.67 -13.12 -2.75
C ASP A 168 20.16 -13.36 -2.78
N ARG A 169 19.75 -14.61 -3.03
CA ARG A 169 18.35 -15.01 -3.01
C ARG A 169 17.70 -14.75 -1.66
N ALA A 170 18.38 -15.08 -0.56
CA ALA A 170 17.89 -14.83 0.79
C ALA A 170 17.76 -13.33 1.09
N LEU A 171 18.75 -12.53 0.67
CA LEU A 171 18.72 -11.07 0.80
C LEU A 171 17.56 -10.45 0.01
N ILE A 172 17.39 -10.83 -1.25
CA ILE A 172 16.32 -10.35 -2.12
C ILE A 172 14.96 -10.72 -1.54
N ALA A 173 14.77 -12.01 -1.20
CA ALA A 173 13.50 -12.49 -0.66
C ALA A 173 13.14 -11.81 0.67
N GLY A 174 14.09 -11.69 1.59
CA GLY A 174 13.87 -11.06 2.89
C GLY A 174 13.64 -9.55 2.77
N GLY A 175 14.34 -8.87 1.86
CA GLY A 175 14.16 -7.44 1.60
C GLY A 175 12.79 -7.14 0.98
N ILE A 176 12.38 -7.88 -0.05
CA ILE A 176 11.08 -7.71 -0.72
C ILE A 176 9.91 -7.98 0.23
N GLN A 177 10.06 -8.96 1.13
CA GLN A 177 9.04 -9.36 2.12
C GLN A 177 8.97 -8.45 3.35
N GLY A 178 9.95 -7.55 3.51
CA GLY A 178 10.05 -6.71 4.70
C GLY A 178 10.51 -7.45 5.96
N GLU A 179 11.15 -8.61 5.80
CA GLU A 179 11.76 -9.38 6.90
C GLU A 179 13.13 -8.82 7.31
N LEU A 180 13.77 -8.08 6.40
CA LEU A 180 15.04 -7.40 6.66
C LEU A 180 14.81 -5.91 6.93
N GLN A 181 15.47 -5.40 7.96
CA GLN A 181 15.59 -3.96 8.19
C GLN A 181 16.63 -3.38 7.22
N LEU A 182 16.16 -2.82 6.10
CA LEU A 182 17.02 -2.26 5.04
C LEU A 182 17.38 -0.81 5.31
N ILE A 183 16.52 -0.10 6.04
CA ILE A 183 16.68 1.31 6.40
C ILE A 183 16.55 1.41 7.92
N ASP A 184 17.43 2.16 8.58
CA ASP A 184 17.35 2.38 10.01
C ASP A 184 16.24 3.37 10.39
N GLU A 185 16.10 3.63 11.70
CA GLU A 185 15.12 4.57 12.23
C GLU A 185 15.39 6.02 11.79
N ASP A 186 16.62 6.32 11.37
CA ASP A 186 17.05 7.63 10.91
C ASP A 186 16.92 7.82 9.40
N GLY A 187 16.51 6.79 8.67
CA GLY A 187 16.29 6.85 7.24
C GLY A 187 17.53 6.53 6.41
N PHE A 188 18.63 6.12 7.02
CA PHE A 188 19.85 5.69 6.34
C PHE A 188 19.81 4.20 6.00
N THR A 189 20.54 3.82 4.95
CA THR A 189 20.64 2.42 4.55
C THR A 189 21.53 1.63 5.50
N THR A 190 21.02 0.50 5.98
CA THR A 190 21.77 -0.43 6.82
C THR A 190 22.77 -1.24 5.98
N THR A 191 23.65 -2.01 6.62
CA THR A 191 24.50 -3.00 5.93
C THR A 191 23.68 -4.03 5.17
N LYS A 192 22.53 -4.45 5.71
CA LYS A 192 21.58 -5.33 5.03
C LYS A 192 20.93 -4.64 3.83
N GLY A 193 20.61 -3.35 3.95
CA GLY A 193 20.13 -2.53 2.82
C GLY A 193 21.13 -2.49 1.67
N ARG A 194 22.41 -2.22 1.96
CA ARG A 194 23.47 -2.25 0.96
C ARG A 194 23.62 -3.62 0.31
N ALA A 195 23.71 -4.68 1.11
CA ALA A 195 23.81 -6.04 0.60
C ALA A 195 22.59 -6.44 -0.26
N PHE A 196 21.38 -6.04 0.15
CA PHE A 196 20.16 -6.24 -0.63
C PHE A 196 20.22 -5.54 -1.98
N THR A 197 20.63 -4.26 -2.03
CA THR A 197 20.72 -3.53 -3.30
C THR A 197 21.77 -4.12 -4.23
N GLU A 198 22.93 -4.53 -3.73
CA GLU A 198 23.93 -5.21 -4.57
C GLU A 198 23.42 -6.54 -5.10
N ALA A 199 22.78 -7.37 -4.26
CA ALA A 199 22.15 -8.61 -4.69
C ALA A 199 21.07 -8.37 -5.76
N LEU A 200 20.28 -7.31 -5.61
CA LEU A 200 19.26 -6.92 -6.57
C LEU A 200 19.87 -6.47 -7.91
N ARG A 201 20.96 -5.71 -7.90
CA ARG A 201 21.67 -5.34 -9.14
C ARG A 201 22.16 -6.58 -9.88
N HIS A 202 22.86 -7.48 -9.17
CA HIS A 202 23.31 -8.74 -9.76
C HIS A 202 22.15 -9.53 -10.37
N TRP A 203 21.00 -9.57 -9.68
CA TRP A 203 19.83 -10.26 -10.20
C TRP A 203 19.23 -9.60 -11.45
N VAL A 204 19.18 -8.26 -11.51
CA VAL A 204 18.75 -7.52 -12.70
C VAL A 204 19.69 -7.82 -13.87
N ASP A 205 21.00 -7.79 -13.66
CA ASP A 205 21.99 -8.08 -14.70
C ASP A 205 21.80 -9.49 -15.29
N VAL A 206 21.55 -10.48 -14.43
CA VAL A 206 21.26 -11.86 -14.86
C VAL A 206 19.96 -11.97 -15.65
N ILE A 207 18.95 -11.18 -15.33
CA ILE A 207 17.67 -11.16 -16.07
C ILE A 207 17.85 -10.51 -17.44
N GLU A 208 18.55 -9.39 -17.52
CA GLU A 208 18.78 -8.66 -18.77
C GLU A 208 19.70 -9.44 -19.73
N ALA A 209 20.73 -10.12 -19.21
CA ALA A 209 21.60 -10.99 -20.00
C ALA A 209 20.87 -12.16 -20.70
N ARG A 210 19.63 -12.46 -20.31
CA ARG A 210 18.76 -13.48 -20.95
C ARG A 210 17.60 -12.91 -21.76
N ARG A 211 17.47 -11.58 -21.81
CA ARG A 211 16.49 -10.88 -22.64
C ARG A 211 17.04 -10.55 -24.04
N GLY A 212 18.37 -10.41 -24.16
CA GLY A 212 19.09 -10.39 -25.44
C GLY A 212 19.29 -11.79 -26.01
#